data_AF-A0A8J5JSN7-F1
#
_entry.id   AF-A0A8J5JSN7-F1
#
_cell.length_a   1.000
_cell.length_b   1.000
_cell.length_c   1.000
_cell.angle_alpha   90.00
_cell.angle_beta   90.00
_cell.angle_gamma   90.00
#
_symmetry.space_group_name_H-M   'P 1'
#
loop_
_entity.id
_entity.type
_entity.pdbx_description
1 polymer ?
#
loop_
_entity_poly.entity_id
_entity_poly.type
_entity_poly.pdbx_seq_one_letter_code
_entity_poly.pdbx_strand_id
1 'polypeptide(L)'
;PQGSGRYQESTFTFSLTPQQANKIANSRDLRPGKQDYSVQVQMRFCLLETTCEQEDNFPPNIAVKINEKMCPLPVSWASEYGRCYVISVYLVQKLSSDDLLQRLKNRGAKIADFTRSLIKQKLQEDADCEIATTSLRCSLMCPLGKMRMMLPCRASTCDHLQCFDASLYLQMNERKPTWTCPVCDKSAVYDCLVIDGLVLLCLLLQYLPFSL
;
A
#
# COMPACT_ATOMS: atom_id res chain seq x y z
N PRO A 1 -2.29 41.81 22.21
CA PRO A 1 -1.10 41.09 22.75
C PRO A 1 -0.86 39.80 21.96
N GLN A 2 0.15 39.84 21.09
CA GLN A 2 0.54 38.75 20.19
C GLN A 2 1.07 37.57 21.01
N GLY A 3 0.44 36.40 20.91
CA GLY A 3 0.96 35.16 21.46
C GLY A 3 2.16 34.71 20.64
N SER A 4 3.36 34.90 21.18
CA SER A 4 4.61 34.36 20.62
C SER A 4 4.50 32.83 20.51
N GLY A 5 4.32 32.31 19.30
CA GLY A 5 4.43 30.88 19.02
C GLY A 5 5.83 30.41 19.40
N ARG A 6 5.94 29.78 20.57
CA ARG A 6 7.21 29.31 21.12
C ARG A 6 7.66 28.13 20.24
N TYR A 7 8.70 28.33 19.43
CA TYR A 7 9.35 27.23 18.72
C TYR A 7 9.77 26.18 19.75
N GLN A 8 9.36 24.94 19.53
CA GLN A 8 9.78 23.81 20.36
C GLN A 8 10.96 23.13 19.66
N GLU A 9 12.08 23.01 20.37
CA GLU A 9 13.25 22.28 19.92
C GLU A 9 13.45 21.07 20.83
N SER A 10 13.75 19.92 20.24
CA SER A 10 14.00 18.69 20.98
C SER A 10 15.10 17.90 20.27
N THR A 11 16.09 17.47 21.06
CA THR A 11 17.24 16.72 20.57
C THR A 11 17.11 15.27 21.01
N PHE A 12 17.28 14.36 20.06
CA PHE A 12 17.27 12.92 20.29
C PHE A 12 18.59 12.32 19.83
N THR A 13 19.08 11.33 20.57
CA THR A 13 20.29 10.60 20.23
C THR A 13 19.99 9.11 20.22
N PHE A 14 20.49 8.40 19.21
CA PHE A 14 20.49 6.96 19.16
C PHE A 14 21.86 6.48 18.68
N SER A 15 22.16 5.21 18.91
CA SER A 15 23.40 4.58 18.44
C SER A 15 23.07 3.26 17.79
N LEU A 16 23.79 2.94 16.72
CA LEU A 16 23.70 1.65 16.07
C LEU A 16 24.69 0.69 16.72
N THR A 17 24.27 -0.55 16.94
CA THR A 17 25.23 -1.60 17.29
C THR A 17 26.13 -1.91 16.09
N PRO A 18 27.33 -2.48 16.30
CA PRO A 18 28.21 -2.89 15.18
C PRO A 18 27.50 -3.80 14.17
N GLN A 19 26.63 -4.69 14.64
CA GLN A 19 25.84 -5.58 13.78
C GLN A 19 24.83 -4.80 12.92
N GLN A 20 24.16 -3.80 13.49
CA GLN A 20 23.20 -2.96 12.74
C GLN A 20 23.92 -2.09 11.70
N ALA A 21 25.07 -1.50 12.06
CA ALA A 21 25.90 -0.74 11.13
C ALA A 21 26.38 -1.61 9.96
N ASN A 22 26.85 -2.83 10.25
CA ASN A 22 27.24 -3.79 9.22
C ASN A 22 26.08 -4.20 8.32
N LYS A 23 24.87 -4.41 8.88
CA LYS A 23 23.67 -4.70 8.08
C LYS A 23 23.36 -3.59 7.09
N ILE A 24 23.42 -2.32 7.52
CA ILE A 24 23.22 -1.17 6.63
C ILE A 24 24.30 -1.16 5.55
N ALA A 25 25.58 -1.21 5.93
CA ALA A 25 26.70 -1.13 4.99
C ALA A 25 26.63 -2.22 3.90
N ASN A 26 26.25 -3.44 4.27
CA ASN A 26 26.16 -4.58 3.35
C ASN A 26 24.86 -4.61 2.52
N SER A 27 23.89 -3.74 2.80
CA SER A 27 22.59 -3.73 2.13
C SER A 27 22.53 -2.87 0.86
N ARG A 28 23.68 -2.33 0.44
CA ARG A 28 23.82 -1.40 -0.68
C ARG A 28 23.48 -2.09 -2.01
N ASP A 29 22.55 -1.50 -2.76
CA ASP A 29 22.32 -1.91 -4.15
C ASP A 29 23.52 -1.47 -5.01
N LEU A 30 24.15 -2.43 -5.69
CA LEU A 30 25.35 -2.22 -6.50
C LEU A 30 25.04 -1.83 -7.96
N ARG A 31 23.76 -1.70 -8.32
CA ARG A 31 23.36 -1.28 -9.66
C ARG A 31 23.86 0.14 -9.96
N PRO A 32 24.45 0.40 -11.15
CA PRO A 32 24.98 1.70 -11.52
C PRO A 32 23.91 2.80 -11.43
N GLY A 33 24.22 3.92 -10.75
CA GLY A 33 23.33 5.08 -10.66
C GLY A 33 22.28 5.05 -9.55
N LYS A 34 22.18 3.94 -8.77
CA LYS A 34 21.36 3.90 -7.55
C LYS A 34 22.25 3.88 -6.31
N GLN A 35 22.01 4.80 -5.39
CA GLN A 35 22.61 4.79 -4.04
C GLN A 35 21.56 4.39 -3.00
N ASP A 36 20.83 3.31 -3.28
CA ASP A 36 19.79 2.81 -2.39
C ASP A 36 20.35 1.74 -1.46
N TYR A 37 20.11 1.90 -0.17
CA TYR A 37 20.34 0.86 0.83
C TYR A 37 19.01 0.16 1.11
N SER A 38 18.99 -1.16 1.08
CA SER A 38 17.77 -1.91 1.39
C SER A 38 17.53 -2.00 2.90
N VAL A 39 18.57 -1.89 3.74
CA VAL A 39 18.44 -1.68 5.19
C VAL A 39 18.63 -0.19 5.48
N GLN A 40 17.67 0.42 6.18
CA GLN A 40 17.62 1.86 6.41
C GLN A 40 17.30 2.19 7.86
N VAL A 41 17.64 3.41 8.29
CA VAL A 41 17.09 4.00 9.51
C VAL A 41 15.89 4.85 9.11
N GLN A 42 14.71 4.50 9.60
CA GLN A 42 13.46 5.20 9.31
C GLN A 42 12.98 5.97 10.53
N MET A 43 12.77 7.28 10.35
CA MET A 43 12.13 8.15 11.33
C MET A 43 10.66 8.31 10.95
N ARG A 44 9.76 8.14 11.92
CA ARG A 44 8.31 8.31 11.76
C ARG A 44 7.78 9.28 12.80
N PHE A 45 6.83 10.12 12.38
CA PHE A 45 6.11 11.06 13.23
C PHE A 45 4.64 10.70 13.21
N CYS A 46 3.96 10.78 14.35
CA CYS A 46 2.52 10.58 14.43
C CYS A 46 1.92 11.39 15.59
N LEU A 47 0.59 11.43 15.67
CA LEU A 47 -0.11 12.02 16.81
C LEU A 47 0.11 11.17 18.07
N LEU A 48 0.17 11.83 19.23
CA LEU A 48 0.13 11.17 20.53
C LEU A 48 -1.30 10.73 20.85
N GLU A 49 -1.76 9.70 20.14
CA GLU A 49 -3.06 9.05 20.34
C GLU A 49 -2.85 7.54 20.52
N THR A 50 -3.48 6.97 21.55
CA THR A 50 -3.26 5.57 21.94
C THR A 50 -4.49 4.69 21.73
N THR A 51 -5.55 5.22 21.11
CA THR A 51 -6.81 4.51 20.87
C THR A 51 -6.77 3.60 19.65
N CYS A 52 -5.86 3.85 18.71
CA CYS A 52 -5.66 3.07 17.50
C CYS A 52 -4.23 3.19 16.99
N GLU A 53 -3.86 2.33 16.04
CA GLU A 53 -2.63 2.51 15.27
C GLU A 53 -2.65 3.85 14.55
N GLN A 54 -1.50 4.52 14.52
CA GLN A 54 -1.37 5.86 13.97
C GLN A 54 -0.66 5.83 12.62
N GLU A 55 -1.22 6.55 11.65
CA GLU A 55 -0.55 6.84 10.38
C GLU A 55 0.54 7.89 10.57
N ASP A 56 1.40 8.04 9.55
CA ASP A 56 2.44 9.07 9.56
C ASP A 56 1.80 10.46 9.47
N ASN A 57 2.07 11.29 10.47
CA ASN A 57 1.57 12.66 10.56
C ASN A 57 2.64 13.59 11.13
N PHE A 58 3.08 14.54 10.30
CA PHE A 58 4.10 15.52 10.67
C PHE A 58 3.51 16.65 11.52
N PRO A 59 4.19 17.09 12.60
CA PRO A 59 3.83 18.31 13.30
C PRO A 59 3.88 19.53 12.38
N PRO A 60 3.02 20.55 12.59
CA PRO A 60 3.03 21.76 11.77
C PRO A 60 4.38 22.49 11.89
N ASN A 61 4.93 22.92 10.75
CA ASN A 61 6.21 23.63 10.65
C ASN A 61 7.43 22.86 11.21
N ILE A 62 7.37 21.52 11.23
CA ILE A 62 8.49 20.70 11.69
C ILE A 62 9.75 20.91 10.83
N ALA A 63 10.89 21.05 11.50
CA ALA A 63 12.21 21.07 10.91
C ALA A 63 13.04 19.96 11.54
N VAL A 64 13.67 19.11 10.72
CA VAL A 64 14.48 17.99 11.20
C VAL A 64 15.93 18.20 10.79
N LYS A 65 16.85 18.08 11.75
CA LYS A 65 18.28 18.02 11.50
C LYS A 65 18.80 16.64 11.90
N ILE A 66 19.62 16.04 11.02
CA ILE A 66 20.32 14.79 11.29
C ILE A 66 21.81 15.09 11.25
N ASN A 67 22.49 14.96 12.40
CA ASN A 67 23.92 15.31 12.54
C ASN A 67 24.23 16.72 12.01
N GLU A 68 23.50 17.73 12.50
CA GLU A 68 23.58 19.14 12.07
C GLU A 68 23.20 19.43 10.61
N LYS A 69 22.83 18.42 9.82
CA LYS A 69 22.38 18.61 8.43
C LYS A 69 20.86 18.66 8.35
N MET A 70 20.33 19.70 7.71
CA MET A 70 18.90 19.83 7.47
C MET A 70 18.39 18.68 6.60
N CYS A 71 17.35 18.00 7.05
CA CYS A 71 16.70 16.90 6.34
C CYS A 71 15.48 17.46 5.58
N PRO A 72 15.41 17.31 4.25
CA PRO A 72 14.22 17.70 3.50
C PRO A 72 13.06 16.76 3.85
N LEU A 73 11.90 17.33 4.17
CA LEU A 73 10.69 16.58 4.51
C LEU A 73 9.67 16.66 3.37
N PRO A 74 8.82 15.63 3.18
CA PRO A 74 7.65 15.73 2.32
C PRO A 74 6.74 16.88 2.78
N VAL A 75 6.08 17.55 1.83
CA VAL A 75 5.12 18.60 2.14
C VAL A 75 3.91 17.99 2.84
N SER A 76 3.62 18.44 4.06
CA SER A 76 2.40 18.12 4.81
C SER A 76 1.55 19.39 4.93
N TRP A 77 0.26 19.26 4.67
CA TRP A 77 -0.72 20.35 4.76
C TRP A 77 -1.59 20.26 6.02
N ALA A 78 -1.43 19.20 6.83
CA ALA A 78 -2.18 19.03 8.07
C ALA A 78 -1.64 20.01 9.12
N SER A 79 -2.48 20.96 9.54
CA SER A 79 -2.15 21.89 10.62
C SER A 79 -3.16 21.70 11.75
N GLU A 80 -2.83 20.79 12.67
CA GLU A 80 -3.56 20.62 13.92
C GLU A 80 -2.78 21.29 15.05
N TYR A 81 -3.09 22.55 15.32
CA TYR A 81 -2.52 23.26 16.46
C TYR A 81 -3.04 22.67 17.78
N GLY A 82 -2.16 22.56 18.78
CA GLY A 82 -2.54 22.11 20.13
C GLY A 82 -2.53 20.58 20.32
N ARG A 83 -2.12 19.81 19.31
CA ARG A 83 -1.89 18.36 19.44
C ARG A 83 -0.48 18.05 19.93
N CYS A 84 -0.35 16.93 20.64
CA CYS A 84 0.94 16.33 20.97
C CYS A 84 1.31 15.32 19.89
N TYR A 85 2.61 15.18 19.64
CA TYR A 85 3.15 14.29 18.62
C TYR A 85 4.23 13.38 19.22
N VAL A 86 4.43 12.23 18.57
CA VAL A 86 5.46 11.26 18.90
C VAL A 86 6.41 11.11 17.72
N ILE A 87 7.70 10.98 18.04
CA ILE A 87 8.74 10.58 17.09
C ILE A 87 9.21 9.18 17.45
N SER A 88 9.41 8.34 16.44
CA SER A 88 9.98 7.01 16.59
C SER A 88 11.03 6.75 15.50
N VAL A 89 12.06 5.98 15.85
CA VAL A 89 13.19 5.66 14.96
C VAL A 89 13.36 4.15 14.91
N TYR A 90 13.40 3.59 13.71
CA TYR A 90 13.45 2.16 13.45
C TYR A 90 14.61 1.80 12.53
N LEU A 91 15.18 0.61 12.73
CA LEU A 91 16.00 -0.04 11.71
C LEU A 91 15.08 -0.93 10.86
N VAL A 92 14.98 -0.63 9.56
CA VAL A 92 14.01 -1.27 8.66
C VAL A 92 14.70 -1.93 7.47
N GLN A 93 14.06 -2.97 6.93
CA GLN A 93 14.39 -3.55 5.63
C GLN A 93 13.31 -3.10 4.63
N LYS A 94 13.69 -2.28 3.66
CA LYS A 94 12.85 -1.95 2.51
C LYS A 94 12.60 -3.20 1.68
N LEU A 95 11.33 -3.48 1.40
CA LEU A 95 10.88 -4.57 0.56
C LEU A 95 10.57 -4.03 -0.84
N SER A 96 10.88 -4.83 -1.85
CA SER A 96 10.53 -4.55 -3.24
C SER A 96 9.08 -4.92 -3.55
N SER A 97 8.56 -4.44 -4.68
CA SER A 97 7.27 -4.89 -5.21
C SER A 97 7.23 -6.41 -5.44
N ASP A 98 8.35 -7.01 -5.86
CA ASP A 98 8.48 -8.48 -6.02
C ASP A 98 8.37 -9.21 -4.68
N ASP A 99 9.02 -8.73 -3.62
CA ASP A 99 8.91 -9.31 -2.27
C ASP A 99 7.46 -9.31 -1.78
N LEU A 100 6.77 -8.18 -1.97
CA LEU A 100 5.35 -8.04 -1.61
C LEU A 100 4.45 -8.93 -2.47
N LEU A 101 4.76 -9.10 -3.75
CA LEU A 101 4.02 -9.96 -4.66
C LEU A 101 4.17 -11.43 -4.25
N GLN A 102 5.38 -11.89 -3.90
CA GLN A 102 5.60 -13.25 -3.41
C GLN A 102 4.87 -13.49 -2.10
N ARG A 103 4.91 -12.54 -1.16
CA ARG A 103 4.12 -12.62 0.07
C ARG A 103 2.62 -12.73 -0.22
N LEU A 104 2.10 -11.95 -1.18
CA LEU A 104 0.69 -12.01 -1.57
C LEU A 104 0.33 -13.37 -2.19
N LYS A 105 1.19 -13.93 -3.05
CA LYS A 105 1.02 -15.28 -3.59
C LYS A 105 1.01 -16.35 -2.50
N ASN A 106 1.91 -16.22 -1.52
CA ASN A 106 2.00 -17.16 -0.39
C ASN A 106 0.79 -17.09 0.55
N ARG A 107 0.11 -15.93 0.65
CA ARG A 107 -1.20 -15.84 1.34
C ARG A 107 -2.29 -16.68 0.65
N GLY A 108 -2.12 -16.98 -0.63
CA GLY A 108 -3.04 -17.77 -1.43
C GLY A 108 -4.20 -16.97 -2.03
N ALA A 109 -4.87 -17.57 -3.00
CA ALA A 109 -6.07 -17.01 -3.60
C ALA A 109 -7.30 -17.23 -2.71
N LYS A 110 -8.22 -16.26 -2.71
CA LYS A 110 -9.54 -16.44 -2.11
C LYS A 110 -10.31 -17.49 -2.90
N ILE A 111 -11.05 -18.33 -2.19
CA ILE A 111 -11.88 -19.38 -2.80
C ILE A 111 -12.94 -18.72 -3.69
N ALA A 112 -13.21 -19.35 -4.84
CA ALA A 112 -14.12 -18.82 -5.86
C ALA A 112 -15.52 -18.47 -5.33
N ASP A 113 -15.99 -19.17 -4.29
CA ASP A 113 -17.32 -18.94 -3.70
C ASP A 113 -17.48 -17.55 -3.07
N PHE A 114 -16.38 -16.91 -2.65
CA PHE A 114 -16.42 -15.52 -2.19
C PHE A 114 -16.92 -14.60 -3.31
N THR A 115 -16.30 -14.69 -4.48
CA THR A 115 -16.68 -13.87 -5.65
C THR A 115 -18.03 -14.29 -6.22
N ARG A 116 -18.37 -15.58 -6.19
CA ARG A 116 -19.71 -16.06 -6.57
C ARG A 116 -20.80 -15.48 -5.67
N SER A 117 -20.54 -15.36 -4.37
CA SER A 117 -21.49 -14.79 -3.41
C SER A 117 -21.70 -13.30 -3.69
N LEU A 118 -20.63 -12.55 -3.98
CA LEU A 118 -20.73 -11.15 -4.39
C LEU A 118 -21.51 -10.97 -5.72
N ILE A 119 -21.29 -11.85 -6.69
CA ILE A 119 -22.07 -11.87 -7.95
C ILE A 119 -23.56 -12.08 -7.65
N LYS A 120 -23.89 -13.08 -6.83
CA LYS A 120 -25.29 -13.38 -6.45
C LYS A 120 -25.94 -12.19 -5.76
N GLN A 121 -25.26 -11.60 -4.78
CA GLN A 121 -25.73 -10.42 -4.07
C GLN A 121 -26.06 -9.28 -5.05
N LYS A 122 -25.13 -8.94 -5.95
CA LYS A 122 -25.34 -7.87 -6.93
C LYS A 122 -26.47 -8.11 -7.93
N LEU A 123 -26.71 -9.37 -8.30
CA LEU A 123 -27.84 -9.73 -9.15
C LEU A 123 -29.18 -9.69 -8.39
N GLN A 124 -29.14 -9.79 -7.06
CA GLN A 124 -30.32 -9.77 -6.19
C GLN A 124 -30.68 -8.36 -5.68
N GLU A 125 -29.72 -7.43 -5.62
CA GLU A 125 -29.88 -6.07 -5.07
C GLU A 125 -31.10 -5.32 -5.66
N ASP A 126 -31.37 -5.48 -6.97
CA ASP A 126 -32.48 -4.80 -7.67
C ASP A 126 -33.50 -5.78 -8.26
N ALA A 127 -33.60 -7.01 -7.74
CA ALA A 127 -34.43 -8.05 -8.36
C ALA A 127 -35.93 -7.72 -8.37
N ASP A 128 -36.39 -6.96 -7.39
CA ASP A 128 -37.80 -6.54 -7.25
C ASP A 128 -38.07 -5.16 -7.89
N CYS A 129 -37.05 -4.51 -8.45
CA CYS A 129 -37.17 -3.26 -9.18
C CYS A 129 -37.63 -3.50 -10.62
N GLU A 130 -38.31 -2.51 -11.22
CA GLU A 130 -38.70 -2.55 -12.64
C GLU A 130 -37.48 -2.74 -13.57
N ILE A 131 -36.32 -2.22 -13.15
CA ILE A 131 -35.04 -2.39 -13.85
C ILE A 131 -34.14 -3.23 -12.94
N ALA A 132 -34.05 -4.52 -13.25
CA ALA A 132 -33.20 -5.47 -12.52
C ALA A 132 -31.89 -5.76 -13.27
N THR A 133 -30.81 -5.97 -12.52
CA THR A 133 -29.51 -6.37 -13.09
C THR A 133 -29.53 -7.85 -13.49
N THR A 134 -29.52 -8.13 -14.79
CA THR A 134 -29.57 -9.52 -15.32
C THR A 134 -28.20 -10.12 -15.64
N SER A 135 -27.18 -9.28 -15.81
CA SER A 135 -25.82 -9.72 -16.09
C SER A 135 -24.79 -8.76 -15.53
N LEU A 136 -23.66 -9.31 -15.10
CA LEU A 136 -22.49 -8.54 -14.66
C LEU A 136 -21.35 -8.82 -15.62
N ARG A 137 -20.68 -7.76 -16.08
CA ARG A 137 -19.54 -7.86 -16.99
C ARG A 137 -18.29 -7.34 -16.30
N CYS A 138 -17.21 -8.12 -16.39
CA CYS A 138 -15.86 -7.70 -16.00
C CYS A 138 -14.85 -8.11 -17.07
N SER A 139 -13.78 -7.34 -17.21
CA SER A 139 -12.70 -7.60 -18.15
C SER A 139 -11.60 -8.44 -17.52
N LEU A 140 -11.00 -9.33 -18.31
CA LEU A 140 -9.76 -10.03 -17.95
C LEU A 140 -8.50 -9.18 -18.25
N MET A 141 -8.70 -7.98 -18.79
CA MET A 141 -7.65 -6.98 -18.99
C MET A 141 -7.51 -6.11 -17.75
N CYS A 142 -6.26 -5.85 -17.37
CA CYS A 142 -5.91 -4.96 -16.27
C CYS A 142 -6.30 -3.52 -16.64
N PRO A 143 -7.10 -2.81 -15.81
CA PRO A 143 -7.48 -1.43 -16.07
C PRO A 143 -6.28 -0.48 -16.01
N LEU A 144 -5.24 -0.82 -15.24
CA LEU A 144 -3.99 -0.06 -15.15
C LEU A 144 -3.09 -0.26 -16.36
N GLY A 145 -2.78 -1.52 -16.68
CA GLY A 145 -1.78 -1.86 -17.69
C GLY A 145 -2.32 -1.98 -19.11
N LYS A 146 -3.64 -1.98 -19.28
CA LYS A 146 -4.34 -2.23 -20.56
C LYS A 146 -3.90 -3.53 -21.25
N MET A 147 -3.41 -4.48 -20.45
CA MET A 147 -2.92 -5.79 -20.86
C MET A 147 -3.62 -6.88 -20.07
N ARG A 148 -3.57 -8.14 -20.54
CA ARG A 148 -4.16 -9.28 -19.84
C ARG A 148 -3.57 -9.40 -18.44
N MET A 149 -4.43 -9.58 -17.43
CA MET A 149 -3.97 -9.81 -16.06
C MET A 149 -3.23 -11.15 -15.96
N MET A 150 -2.14 -11.17 -15.21
CA MET A 150 -1.43 -12.39 -14.84
C MET A 150 -1.83 -12.84 -13.43
N LEU A 151 -1.97 -11.88 -12.51
CA LEU A 151 -2.42 -12.16 -11.15
C LEU A 151 -3.58 -11.21 -10.77
N PRO A 152 -4.84 -11.64 -10.93
CA PRO A 152 -5.99 -10.80 -10.66
C PRO A 152 -6.13 -10.55 -9.16
N CYS A 153 -6.08 -9.28 -8.79
CA CYS A 153 -6.13 -8.81 -7.42
C CYS A 153 -7.15 -7.69 -7.27
N ARG A 154 -7.72 -7.58 -6.08
CA ARG A 154 -8.51 -6.42 -5.62
C ARG A 154 -8.40 -6.31 -4.10
N ALA A 155 -8.77 -5.16 -3.54
CA ALA A 155 -8.92 -5.08 -2.09
C ALA A 155 -10.21 -5.79 -1.66
N SER A 156 -10.17 -6.48 -0.52
CA SER A 156 -11.32 -7.17 0.08
C SER A 156 -12.47 -6.22 0.43
N THR A 157 -12.19 -4.93 0.60
CA THR A 157 -13.13 -3.84 0.86
C THR A 157 -13.76 -3.25 -0.40
N CYS A 158 -13.39 -3.73 -1.59
CA CYS A 158 -13.96 -3.24 -2.85
C CYS A 158 -15.26 -3.96 -3.21
N ASP A 159 -16.29 -3.18 -3.54
CA ASP A 159 -17.62 -3.70 -3.92
C ASP A 159 -17.72 -4.09 -5.40
N HIS A 160 -16.68 -3.83 -6.21
CA HIS A 160 -16.68 -4.17 -7.64
C HIS A 160 -16.08 -5.55 -7.90
N LEU A 161 -16.46 -6.15 -9.04
CA LEU A 161 -15.91 -7.42 -9.52
C LEU A 161 -14.62 -7.26 -10.33
N GLN A 162 -14.43 -6.11 -10.98
CA GLN A 162 -13.26 -5.87 -11.83
C GLN A 162 -11.97 -5.96 -11.01
N CYS A 163 -11.10 -6.90 -11.36
CA CYS A 163 -9.76 -7.01 -10.77
C CYS A 163 -8.75 -6.12 -11.51
N PHE A 164 -7.60 -5.93 -10.89
CA PHE A 164 -6.40 -5.35 -11.50
C PHE A 164 -5.20 -6.28 -11.30
N ASP A 165 -4.14 -6.09 -12.09
CA ASP A 165 -2.95 -6.93 -11.97
C ASP A 165 -2.14 -6.55 -10.73
N ALA A 166 -1.91 -7.55 -9.85
CA ALA A 166 -1.20 -7.34 -8.58
C ALA A 166 0.23 -6.85 -8.76
N SER A 167 0.96 -7.37 -9.76
CA SER A 167 2.36 -7.04 -9.98
C SER A 167 2.50 -5.57 -10.36
N LEU A 168 1.72 -5.14 -11.34
CA LEU A 168 1.71 -3.75 -11.78
C LEU A 168 1.27 -2.79 -10.66
N TYR A 169 0.25 -3.19 -9.88
CA TYR A 169 -0.23 -2.39 -8.75
C TYR A 169 0.85 -2.17 -7.68
N LEU A 170 1.59 -3.22 -7.32
CA LEU A 170 2.67 -3.14 -6.34
C LEU A 170 3.85 -2.33 -6.87
N GLN A 171 4.21 -2.47 -8.16
CA GLN A 171 5.25 -1.66 -8.80
C GLN A 171 4.91 -0.17 -8.80
N MET A 172 3.64 0.20 -9.03
CA MET A 172 3.20 1.59 -8.95
C MET A 172 3.34 2.13 -7.52
N ASN A 173 2.91 1.36 -6.51
CA ASN A 173 2.99 1.77 -5.11
C ASN A 173 4.42 1.81 -4.57
N GLU A 174 5.34 0.99 -5.09
CA GLU A 174 6.77 1.08 -4.77
C GLU A 174 7.38 2.42 -5.25
N ARG A 175 6.90 2.97 -6.38
CA ARG A 175 7.33 4.27 -6.88
C ARG A 175 6.65 5.44 -6.17
N LYS A 176 5.33 5.35 -6.00
CA LYS A 176 4.51 6.36 -5.32
C LYS A 176 3.39 5.65 -4.53
N PRO A 177 3.53 5.52 -3.20
CA PRO A 177 2.61 4.73 -2.38
C PRO A 177 1.29 5.48 -2.14
N THR A 178 0.37 5.44 -3.10
CA THR A 178 -0.97 6.04 -2.95
C THR A 178 -1.98 5.06 -2.35
N TRP A 179 -1.74 3.76 -2.50
CA TRP A 179 -2.60 2.68 -2.02
C TRP A 179 -4.09 2.88 -2.37
N THR A 180 -4.33 3.39 -3.57
CA THR A 180 -5.67 3.72 -4.08
C THR A 180 -6.11 2.67 -5.09
N CYS A 181 -7.35 2.20 -5.02
CA CYS A 181 -7.89 1.22 -5.97
C CYS A 181 -8.05 1.87 -7.35
N PRO A 182 -7.48 1.29 -8.44
CA PRO A 182 -7.55 1.88 -9.79
C PRO A 182 -8.90 1.71 -10.49
N VAL A 183 -9.89 1.11 -9.81
CA VAL A 183 -11.23 0.84 -10.35
C VAL A 183 -12.28 1.73 -9.71
N CYS A 184 -12.19 1.96 -8.40
CA CYS A 184 -13.21 2.69 -7.64
C CYS A 184 -12.65 3.83 -6.78
N ASP A 185 -11.35 4.11 -6.88
CA ASP A 185 -10.65 5.19 -6.17
C ASP A 185 -10.70 5.12 -4.62
N LYS A 186 -11.27 4.06 -4.05
CA LYS A 186 -11.26 3.78 -2.60
C LYS A 186 -9.88 3.30 -2.12
N SER A 187 -9.65 3.36 -0.80
CA SER A 187 -8.44 2.82 -0.18
C SER A 187 -8.28 1.30 -0.44
N ALA A 188 -7.07 0.92 -0.85
CA ALA A 188 -6.67 -0.45 -1.19
C ALA A 188 -5.25 -0.73 -0.68
N VAL A 189 -5.05 -0.53 0.63
CA VAL A 189 -3.79 -0.83 1.33
C VAL A 189 -3.40 -2.30 1.19
N TYR A 190 -2.09 -2.57 1.24
CA TYR A 190 -1.50 -3.89 0.99
C TYR A 190 -2.18 -5.02 1.76
N ASP A 191 -2.48 -4.82 3.04
CA ASP A 191 -3.03 -5.88 3.89
C ASP A 191 -4.46 -6.28 3.52
N CYS A 192 -5.20 -5.41 2.85
CA CYS A 192 -6.53 -5.70 2.35
C CYS A 192 -6.53 -6.38 0.97
N LEU A 193 -5.38 -6.45 0.29
CA LEU A 193 -5.28 -7.04 -1.05
C LEU A 193 -5.50 -8.55 -1.02
N VAL A 194 -6.28 -9.03 -1.97
CA VAL A 194 -6.59 -10.45 -2.15
C VAL A 194 -6.49 -10.85 -3.62
N ILE A 195 -5.98 -12.06 -3.87
CA ILE A 195 -6.02 -12.67 -5.20
C ILE A 195 -7.41 -13.29 -5.38
N ASP A 196 -8.11 -12.91 -6.45
CA ASP A 196 -9.47 -13.40 -6.72
C ASP A 196 -9.40 -14.78 -7.42
N GLY A 197 -9.72 -15.85 -6.69
CA GLY A 197 -9.58 -17.21 -7.20
C GLY A 197 -10.54 -17.55 -8.33
N LEU A 198 -11.72 -16.91 -8.40
CA LEU A 198 -12.66 -17.14 -9.51
C LEU A 198 -12.09 -16.53 -10.80
N VAL A 199 -11.63 -15.28 -10.74
CA VAL A 199 -11.05 -14.60 -11.91
C VAL A 199 -9.74 -15.27 -12.33
N LEU A 200 -8.93 -15.72 -11.36
CA LEU A 200 -7.72 -16.49 -11.63
C LEU A 200 -8.04 -17.79 -12.38
N LEU A 201 -9.07 -18.53 -11.96
CA LEU A 201 -9.52 -19.73 -12.66
C LEU A 201 -9.94 -19.40 -14.10
N CYS A 202 -10.74 -18.35 -14.31
CA CYS A 202 -11.14 -17.92 -15.65
C CYS A 202 -9.95 -17.56 -16.56
N LEU A 203 -8.91 -16.92 -16.00
CA LEU A 203 -7.68 -16.62 -16.74
C LEU A 203 -6.95 -17.90 -17.17
N LEU A 204 -6.87 -18.90 -16.29
CA LEU A 204 -6.21 -20.18 -16.55
C LEU A 204 -6.97 -21.05 -17.56
N LEU A 205 -8.30 -21.09 -17.50
CA LEU A 205 -9.13 -21.88 -18.42
C LEU A 205 -8.96 -21.45 -19.88
N GLN A 206 -8.65 -20.19 -20.17
CA GLN A 206 -8.38 -19.72 -21.53
C GLN A 206 -7.02 -20.17 -22.10
N TYR A 207 -6.16 -20.77 -21.27
CA TYR A 207 -4.89 -21.38 -21.70
C TYR A 207 -4.98 -22.91 -21.80
N LEU A 208 -6.07 -23.53 -21.36
CA LEU A 208 -6.29 -24.93 -21.65
C LEU A 208 -6.58 -25.05 -23.15
N PRO A 209 -5.79 -25.84 -23.91
CA PRO A 209 -6.21 -26.18 -25.26
C PRO A 209 -7.58 -26.84 -25.14
N PHE A 210 -8.57 -26.34 -25.90
CA PHE A 210 -9.80 -27.08 -26.16
C PHE A 210 -9.40 -28.31 -27.00
N SER A 211 -8.85 -29.34 -26.36
CA SER A 211 -8.71 -30.66 -26.95
C SER A 211 -9.99 -31.44 -26.61
N LEU A 212 -10.99 -31.22 -27.45
CA LEU A 212 -12.09 -32.14 -27.71
C LEU A 212 -11.93 -32.68 -29.14
#